data_AF-A0A5C6EIN4-F1
#
_entry.id   AF-A0A5C6EIN4-F1
#
_cell.length_a   1.000
_cell.length_b   1.000
_cell.length_c   1.000
_cell.angle_alpha   90.00
_cell.angle_beta   90.00
_cell.angle_gamma   90.00
#
_symmetry.space_group_name_H-M   'P 1'
#
loop_
_entity.id
_entity.type
_entity.pdbx_description
1 polymer ?
#
loop_
_entity_poly.entity_id
_entity_poly.type
_entity_poly.pdbx_seq_one_letter_code
_entity_poly.pdbx_strand_id
1 'polypeptide(L)'
;MSDTNPQIEEQLDKLATICCEQLNGDESSLAIEDSTIAELLKSLLMSGYARKEGANLQVDIENRVKSKCQEPAMHRGGALSSITAQVGKKFQDLKRWESRQPNEKSDPKAANISSATGA
;
A
#
# COMPACT_ATOMS: atom_id res chain seq x y z
N MET A 1 15.85 -12.09 9.70
CA MET A 1 15.78 -10.65 9.45
C MET A 1 15.41 -10.48 7.99
N SER A 2 14.23 -9.92 7.74
CA SER A 2 13.58 -9.97 6.44
C SER A 2 14.41 -9.25 5.38
N ASP A 3 14.71 -9.92 4.26
CA ASP A 3 15.31 -9.37 3.03
C ASP A 3 14.32 -8.44 2.31
N THR A 4 13.75 -7.50 3.07
CA THR A 4 12.67 -6.63 2.63
C THR A 4 13.24 -5.24 2.44
N ASN A 5 13.04 -4.68 1.25
CA ASN A 5 13.47 -3.33 0.89
C ASN A 5 13.10 -2.36 2.03
N PRO A 6 14.03 -1.55 2.57
CA PRO A 6 13.77 -0.61 3.66
C PRO A 6 12.55 0.29 3.41
N GLN A 7 12.26 0.61 2.14
CA GLN A 7 11.08 1.37 1.75
C GLN A 7 9.78 0.63 2.05
N ILE A 8 9.71 -0.68 1.80
CA ILE A 8 8.55 -1.52 2.14
C ILE A 8 8.33 -1.51 3.64
N GLU A 9 9.41 -1.68 4.41
CA GLU A 9 9.35 -1.67 5.87
C GLU A 9 8.83 -0.34 6.41
N GLU A 10 9.33 0.78 5.88
CA GLU A 10 8.87 2.13 6.23
C GLU A 10 7.38 2.35 5.88
N GLN A 11 6.95 1.90 4.71
CA GLN A 11 5.56 2.04 4.25
C GLN A 11 4.61 1.22 5.12
N LEU A 12 4.98 -0.01 5.47
CA LEU A 12 4.20 -0.87 6.38
C LEU A 12 4.17 -0.30 7.80
N ASP A 13 5.26 0.32 8.25
CA ASP A 13 5.36 0.98 9.55
C ASP A 13 4.40 2.17 9.64
N LYS A 14 4.37 3.04 8.61
CA LYS A 14 3.44 4.17 8.50
C LYS A 14 1.98 3.71 8.49
N LEU A 15 1.65 2.70 7.68
CA LEU A 15 0.30 2.11 7.66
C LEU A 15 -0.11 1.57 9.02
N ALA A 16 0.80 0.92 9.75
CA ALA A 16 0.52 0.43 11.10
C ALA A 16 0.30 1.58 12.10
N THR A 17 1.07 2.67 12.01
CA THR A 17 0.87 3.87 12.84
C THR A 17 -0.52 4.47 12.61
N ILE A 18 -0.94 4.66 11.36
CA ILE A 18 -2.29 5.15 11.02
C ILE A 18 -3.37 4.22 11.58
N CYS A 19 -3.19 2.89 11.46
CA CYS A 19 -4.13 1.93 12.04
C CYS A 19 -4.19 2.00 13.57
N CYS A 20 -3.06 2.25 14.24
CA CYS A 20 -3.01 2.46 15.70
C CYS A 20 -3.75 3.73 16.12
N GLU A 21 -3.60 4.82 15.37
CA GLU A 21 -4.30 6.09 15.63
C GLU A 21 -5.82 5.91 15.48
N GLN A 22 -6.27 5.25 14.40
CA GLN A 22 -7.67 4.91 14.21
C GLN A 22 -8.22 4.01 15.32
N LEU A 23 -7.43 3.01 15.75
CA LEU A 23 -7.81 2.13 16.85
C LEU A 23 -7.96 2.84 18.18
N ASN A 24 -7.27 3.96 18.41
CA ASN A 24 -7.37 4.73 19.64
C ASN A 24 -8.65 5.58 19.73
N GLY A 25 -9.50 5.58 18.69
CA GLY A 25 -10.78 6.28 18.71
C GLY A 25 -10.71 7.74 18.26
N ASP A 26 -9.64 8.12 17.56
CA ASP A 26 -9.61 9.38 16.81
C ASP A 26 -10.46 9.21 15.52
N GLU A 27 -11.77 9.02 15.69
CA GLU A 27 -12.73 8.85 14.57
C GLU A 27 -12.75 10.08 13.64
N SER A 28 -12.26 11.22 14.12
CA SER A 28 -12.10 12.44 13.32
C SER A 28 -11.02 12.33 12.24
N SER A 29 -10.18 11.28 12.28
CA SER A 29 -9.16 10.94 11.27
C SER A 29 -9.68 10.04 10.16
N LEU A 30 -10.99 9.74 10.06
CA LEU A 30 -11.53 9.02 8.90
C LEU A 30 -11.52 9.85 7.60
N ALA A 31 -11.54 11.18 7.72
CA ALA A 31 -11.49 12.11 6.58
C ALA A 31 -10.06 12.54 6.20
N ILE A 32 -9.13 12.43 7.15
CA ILE A 32 -7.69 12.61 6.98
C ILE A 32 -7.14 11.19 6.97
N GLU A 33 -7.26 10.40 5.91
CA GLU A 33 -6.12 10.21 4.99
C GLU A 33 -6.46 9.13 3.94
N ASP A 34 -7.64 9.15 3.31
CA ASP A 34 -7.88 8.21 2.19
C ASP A 34 -6.83 8.40 1.08
N SER A 35 -6.40 9.65 0.86
CA SER A 35 -5.30 10.02 -0.02
C SER A 35 -3.95 9.48 0.47
N THR A 36 -3.57 9.67 1.73
CA THR A 36 -2.25 9.22 2.22
C THR A 36 -2.17 7.70 2.30
N ILE A 37 -3.25 7.02 2.73
CA ILE A 37 -3.34 5.57 2.67
C ILE A 37 -3.19 5.12 1.20
N ALA A 38 -3.91 5.74 0.26
CA ALA A 38 -3.76 5.40 -1.17
C ALA A 38 -2.33 5.61 -1.69
N GLU A 39 -1.66 6.70 -1.30
CA GLU A 39 -0.26 6.98 -1.67
C GLU A 39 0.72 5.96 -1.08
N LEU A 40 0.54 5.58 0.19
CA LEU A 40 1.33 4.54 0.84
C LEU A 40 1.11 3.18 0.17
N LEU A 41 -0.14 2.82 -0.13
CA LEU A 41 -0.49 1.58 -0.84
C LEU A 41 0.08 1.54 -2.26
N LYS A 42 0.05 2.67 -2.98
CA LYS A 42 0.69 2.80 -4.30
C LYS A 42 2.19 2.66 -4.21
N SER A 43 2.82 3.31 -3.23
CA SER A 43 4.26 3.21 -3.00
C SER A 43 4.68 1.78 -2.66
N LEU A 44 3.87 1.08 -1.87
CA LEU A 44 4.05 -0.32 -1.52
C LEU A 44 3.91 -1.26 -2.75
N LEU A 45 2.96 -0.95 -3.63
CA LEU A 45 2.81 -1.69 -4.89
C LEU A 45 4.01 -1.48 -5.82
N MET A 46 4.45 -0.23 -5.98
CA MET A 46 5.61 0.15 -6.81
C MET A 46 6.93 -0.40 -6.27
N SER A 47 7.09 -0.51 -4.95
CA SER A 47 8.27 -1.09 -4.31
C SER A 47 8.34 -2.62 -4.43
N GLY A 48 7.31 -3.24 -5.02
CA GLY A 48 7.30 -4.67 -5.36
C GLY A 48 6.76 -5.58 -4.27
N TYR A 49 6.16 -5.04 -3.20
CA TYR A 49 5.59 -5.84 -2.11
C TYR A 49 4.62 -6.92 -2.61
N ALA A 50 3.80 -6.60 -3.61
CA ALA A 50 2.83 -7.55 -4.21
C ALA A 50 3.47 -8.77 -4.89
N ARG A 51 4.79 -8.74 -5.16
CA ARG A 51 5.55 -9.84 -5.77
C ARG A 51 6.27 -10.70 -4.74
N LYS A 52 6.29 -10.28 -3.46
CA LYS A 52 6.90 -11.05 -2.37
C LYS A 52 6.06 -12.32 -2.12
N GLU A 53 6.73 -13.45 -2.02
CA GLU A 53 6.08 -14.72 -1.74
C GLU A 53 5.41 -14.68 -0.36
N GLY A 54 4.16 -15.16 -0.29
CA GLY A 54 3.38 -15.16 0.96
C GLY A 54 2.91 -13.78 1.44
N ALA A 55 3.07 -12.71 0.64
CA ALA A 55 2.67 -11.37 1.04
C ALA A 55 1.15 -11.28 1.31
N ASN A 56 0.81 -10.93 2.56
CA ASN A 56 -0.56 -10.62 2.96
C ASN A 56 -0.56 -9.32 3.76
N LEU A 57 -0.99 -8.25 3.09
CA LEU A 57 -0.95 -6.90 3.64
C LEU A 57 -1.75 -6.78 4.93
N GLN A 58 -2.92 -7.41 5.00
CA GLN A 58 -3.77 -7.38 6.18
C GLN A 58 -3.02 -7.99 7.37
N VAL A 59 -2.46 -9.19 7.20
CA VAL A 59 -1.74 -9.90 8.27
C VAL A 59 -0.48 -9.15 8.69
N ASP A 60 0.28 -8.62 7.74
CA ASP A 60 1.51 -7.88 8.03
C ASP A 60 1.22 -6.60 8.82
N ILE A 61 0.17 -5.86 8.46
CA ILE A 61 -0.24 -4.67 9.22
C ILE A 61 -0.79 -5.07 10.59
N GLU A 62 -1.66 -6.09 10.67
CA GLU A 62 -2.18 -6.56 11.96
C GLU A 62 -1.07 -6.93 12.95
N ASN A 63 -0.04 -7.65 12.48
CA ASN A 63 1.09 -8.04 13.32
C ASN A 63 1.89 -6.83 13.81
N ARG A 64 2.10 -5.83 12.94
CA ARG A 64 2.78 -4.58 13.31
C ARG A 64 1.96 -3.76 14.29
N VAL A 65 0.66 -3.63 14.07
CA VAL A 65 -0.26 -2.91 14.97
C VAL A 65 -0.28 -3.57 16.35
N LYS A 66 -0.40 -4.91 16.41
CA LYS A 66 -0.33 -5.67 17.68
C LYS A 66 1.00 -5.47 18.41
N SER A 67 2.09 -5.26 17.67
CA SER A 67 3.41 -5.00 18.25
C SER A 67 3.60 -3.55 18.70
N LYS A 68 3.02 -2.58 17.98
CA LYS A 68 3.17 -1.14 18.24
C LYS A 68 2.18 -0.58 19.27
N CYS A 69 0.91 -0.94 19.14
CA CYS A 69 -0.17 -0.47 20.00
C CYS A 69 -0.88 -1.68 20.63
N GLN A 70 -0.13 -2.38 21.48
CA GLN A 70 -0.54 -3.63 22.09
C GLN A 70 -1.87 -3.51 22.87
N GLU A 71 -2.00 -2.48 23.70
CA GLU A 71 -3.20 -2.29 24.54
C GLU A 71 -4.46 -2.04 23.67
N PRO A 72 -4.49 -1.08 22.73
CA PRO A 72 -5.62 -0.91 21.82
C PRO A 72 -5.91 -2.16 20.98
N ALA A 73 -4.87 -2.83 20.46
CA ALA A 73 -5.03 -4.01 19.62
C ALA A 73 -5.63 -5.21 20.38
N MET A 74 -5.31 -5.36 21.67
CA MET A 74 -5.86 -6.42 22.53
C MET A 74 -7.35 -6.23 22.83
N HIS A 75 -7.76 -5.00 23.16
CA HIS A 75 -9.14 -4.72 23.54
C HIS A 75 -10.06 -4.48 22.34
N ARG A 76 -9.51 -4.13 21.18
CA ARG A 76 -10.26 -3.79 19.96
C ARG A 76 -9.91 -4.68 18.78
N GLY A 77 -9.65 -5.97 19.02
CA GLY A 77 -9.28 -6.93 17.98
C GLY A 77 -10.25 -7.00 16.79
N GLY A 78 -11.55 -6.90 17.04
CA GLY A 78 -12.56 -6.85 15.96
C GLY A 78 -12.49 -5.58 15.11
N ALA A 79 -12.24 -4.42 15.73
CA ALA A 79 -12.05 -3.17 15.01
C ALA A 79 -10.74 -3.20 14.22
N LEU A 80 -9.67 -3.76 14.81
CA LEU A 80 -8.38 -3.96 14.14
C LEU A 80 -8.56 -4.77 12.87
N SER A 81 -9.16 -5.96 12.95
CA SER A 81 -9.41 -6.79 11.77
C SER A 81 -10.29 -6.10 10.74
N SER A 82 -11.26 -5.27 11.14
CA SER A 82 -12.07 -4.49 10.21
C SER A 82 -11.24 -3.42 9.47
N ILE A 83 -10.42 -2.66 10.20
CA ILE A 83 -9.55 -1.60 9.64
C ILE A 83 -8.54 -2.21 8.67
N THR A 84 -7.84 -3.27 9.09
CA THR A 84 -6.82 -3.91 8.25
C THR A 84 -7.42 -4.64 7.07
N ALA A 85 -8.62 -5.20 7.18
CA ALA A 85 -9.36 -5.75 6.04
C ALA A 85 -9.71 -4.67 5.02
N GLN A 86 -10.10 -3.46 5.45
CA GLN A 86 -10.35 -2.33 4.55
C GLN A 86 -9.07 -1.90 3.82
N VAL A 87 -7.94 -1.78 4.52
CA VAL A 87 -6.64 -1.47 3.92
C VAL A 87 -6.21 -2.55 2.93
N GLY A 88 -6.36 -3.83 3.31
CA GLY A 88 -6.07 -4.98 2.44
C GLY A 88 -6.92 -4.96 1.17
N LYS A 89 -8.22 -4.68 1.29
CA LYS A 89 -9.14 -4.55 0.15
C LYS A 89 -8.70 -3.43 -0.79
N LYS A 90 -8.40 -2.23 -0.28
CA LYS A 90 -7.92 -1.09 -1.09
C LYS A 90 -6.65 -1.45 -1.88
N PHE A 91 -5.73 -2.19 -1.26
CA PHE A 91 -4.52 -2.65 -1.94
C PHE A 91 -4.79 -3.65 -3.05
N GLN A 92 -5.71 -4.60 -2.83
CA GLN A 92 -6.11 -5.56 -3.87
C GLN A 92 -6.81 -4.86 -5.03
N ASP A 93 -7.69 -3.89 -4.74
CA ASP A 93 -8.37 -3.09 -5.75
C ASP A 93 -7.36 -2.28 -6.58
N LEU A 94 -6.36 -1.66 -5.93
CA LEU A 94 -5.27 -0.94 -6.60
C LEU A 94 -4.43 -1.86 -7.48
N LYS A 95 -4.01 -3.03 -6.97
CA LYS A 95 -3.28 -4.04 -7.73
C LYS A 95 -4.05 -4.48 -8.97
N ARG A 96 -5.37 -4.69 -8.82
CA ARG A 96 -6.26 -5.07 -9.92
C ARG A 96 -6.39 -3.94 -10.95
N TRP A 97 -6.52 -2.69 -10.51
CA TRP A 97 -6.62 -1.53 -11.38
C TRP A 97 -5.35 -1.35 -12.23
N GLU A 98 -4.17 -1.35 -11.61
CA GLU A 98 -2.87 -1.27 -12.32
C GLU A 98 -2.66 -2.44 -13.30
N SER A 99 -3.13 -3.65 -12.97
CA SER A 99 -3.06 -4.79 -13.88
C SER A 99 -3.97 -4.66 -15.12
N ARG A 100 -5.04 -3.87 -15.01
CA ARG A 100 -6.01 -3.61 -16.09
C ARG A 100 -5.62 -2.44 -16.98
N GLN A 101 -4.71 -1.59 -16.52
CA GLN A 101 -4.16 -0.47 -17.28
C GLN A 101 -2.66 -0.68 -17.54
N PRO A 102 -2.28 -1.62 -18.42
CA PRO A 102 -0.86 -1.87 -18.69
C PRO A 102 -0.13 -0.68 -19.35
N ASN A 103 -0.82 0.39 -19.78
CA ASN A 103 -0.18 1.50 -20.49
C ASN A 103 -1.02 2.80 -20.52
N GLU A 104 -0.98 3.60 -19.45
CA GLU A 104 -1.19 5.07 -19.55
C GLU A 104 0.09 5.83 -19.20
N LYS A 105 1.25 5.19 -19.39
CA LYS A 105 2.50 5.93 -19.51
C LYS A 105 2.58 6.45 -20.93
N SER A 106 2.29 7.75 -21.06
CA SER A 106 2.73 8.70 -22.08
C SER A 106 3.31 8.04 -23.33
N ASP A 107 2.66 8.29 -24.48
CA ASP A 107 3.21 7.99 -25.81
C ASP A 107 4.74 8.03 -25.78
N PRO A 108 5.44 6.93 -26.13
CA PRO A 108 6.86 7.05 -26.40
C PRO A 108 6.97 8.07 -27.50
N LYS A 109 7.37 9.31 -27.14
CA LYS A 109 7.58 10.42 -28.06
C LYS A 109 8.34 9.84 -29.22
N ALA A 110 7.65 9.69 -30.36
CA ALA A 110 8.22 9.09 -31.55
C ALA A 110 9.56 9.76 -31.77
N ALA A 111 10.64 8.99 -31.61
CA ALA A 111 11.92 9.41 -32.13
C ALA A 111 11.65 9.61 -33.62
N ASN A 112 11.65 10.86 -34.07
CA ASN A 112 11.63 11.21 -35.48
C ASN A 112 12.94 10.66 -36.08
N ILE A 113 12.98 9.35 -36.30
CA ILE A 113 13.94 8.72 -37.18
C ILE A 113 13.32 8.82 -38.57
N SER A 114 13.54 9.97 -39.21
CA SER A 114 13.41 10.07 -40.65
C SER A 114 14.46 9.15 -41.27
N SER A 115 14.10 7.89 -41.49
CA SER A 115 14.79 7.00 -42.41
C SER A 115 14.23 7.21 -43.82
N ALA A 116 15.13 7.12 -44.79
CA ALA A 116 14.94 7.02 -46.26
C ALA A 116 14.89 8.34 -47.04
N THR A 117 15.56 8.57 -48.18
CA THR A 117 16.64 7.92 -48.97
C THR A 117 16.78 8.75 -50.27
N GLY A 118 17.97 8.76 -50.89
CA GLY A 118 18.22 9.15 -52.30
C GLY A 118 19.73 9.36 -52.47
N ALA A 119 20.51 8.36 -52.89
CA ALA A 119 20.70 7.90 -54.26
C ALA A 119 21.34 8.99 -55.15
#